data_AF-F9QC27-F1
#
_entry.id   AF-F9QC27-F1
#
_cell.length_a   1.000
_cell.length_b   1.000
_cell.length_c   1.000
_cell.angle_alpha   90.00
_cell.angle_beta   90.00
_cell.angle_gamma   90.00
#
_symmetry.space_group_name_H-M   'P 1'
#
loop_
_entity.id
_entity.type
_entity.pdbx_description
1 polymer ?
#
loop_
_entity_poly.entity_id
_entity_poly.type
_entity_poly.pdbx_seq_one_letter_code
_entity_poly.pdbx_strand_id
1 'polypeptide(L)'
;MITGANRLHLQDKLSKVVFRNENAGSKRDQLAERQVFSINTEIADFIAWLDFVNQPLSQRPASRVMNERAIFENREVEKINGLPKLDDQTNNYTKNYLFDWFVAFGHFAEGNAGHSAGREIDQVSNTKLGTVLDLYRSAQC
;
A
#
# COMPACT_ATOMS: atom_id res chain seq x y z
N MET A 1 3.46 11.57 1.59
CA MET A 1 2.59 10.38 1.71
C MET A 1 1.39 10.44 0.78
N ILE A 2 0.49 11.43 0.90
CA ILE A 2 -0.72 11.54 0.06
C ILE A 2 -0.40 11.50 -1.45
N THR A 3 0.57 12.29 -1.91
CA THR A 3 1.02 12.28 -3.31
C THR A 3 1.38 10.89 -3.83
N GLY A 4 2.13 10.12 -3.04
CA GLY A 4 2.54 8.77 -3.45
C GLY A 4 1.41 7.74 -3.34
N ALA A 5 0.48 7.92 -2.40
CA ALA A 5 -0.73 7.10 -2.33
C ALA A 5 -1.61 7.29 -3.58
N ASN A 6 -1.74 8.51 -4.08
CA ASN A 6 -2.43 8.80 -5.34
C ASN A 6 -1.66 8.22 -6.53
N ARG A 7 -0.36 8.50 -6.65
CA ARG A 7 0.51 7.97 -7.72
C ARG A 7 0.50 6.44 -7.82
N LEU A 8 0.35 5.76 -6.68
CA LEU A 8 0.32 4.29 -6.60
C LEU A 8 -1.11 3.73 -6.50
N HIS A 9 -2.12 4.55 -6.80
CA HIS A 9 -3.52 4.18 -6.92
C HIS A 9 -4.05 3.44 -5.67
N LEU A 10 -3.68 3.91 -4.47
CA LEU A 10 -4.14 3.29 -3.22
C LEU A 10 -5.67 3.28 -3.13
N GLN A 11 -6.34 4.35 -3.56
CA GLN A 11 -7.80 4.42 -3.57
C GLN A 11 -8.42 3.27 -4.38
N ASP A 12 -7.88 2.96 -5.56
CA ASP A 12 -8.38 1.88 -6.40
C ASP A 12 -8.17 0.50 -5.75
N LYS A 13 -7.06 0.32 -5.04
CA LYS A 13 -6.79 -0.89 -4.24
C LYS A 13 -7.83 -1.02 -3.11
N LEU A 14 -8.12 0.06 -2.39
CA LEU A 14 -9.12 0.06 -1.32
C LEU A 14 -10.52 -0.25 -1.85
N SER A 15 -10.95 0.36 -2.96
CA SER A 15 -12.25 0.06 -3.58
C SER A 15 -12.38 -1.42 -3.95
N LYS A 16 -11.34 -2.04 -4.53
CA LYS A 16 -11.34 -3.48 -4.85
C LYS A 16 -11.50 -4.36 -3.61
N VAL A 17 -10.84 -3.99 -2.51
CA VAL A 17 -10.94 -4.73 -1.23
C VAL A 17 -12.35 -4.66 -0.66
N VAL A 18 -13.02 -3.51 -0.76
CA VAL A 18 -14.42 -3.33 -0.32
C VAL A 18 -15.37 -4.20 -1.13
N PHE A 19 -15.30 -4.13 -2.47
CA PHE A 19 -16.16 -4.93 -3.35
C PHE A 19 -15.98 -6.45 -3.16
N ARG A 20 -14.76 -6.90 -2.87
CA ARG A 20 -14.49 -8.32 -2.56
C ARG A 20 -15.23 -8.79 -1.32
N ASN A 21 -15.39 -7.94 -0.30
CA ASN A 21 -16.09 -8.29 0.92
C ASN A 21 -17.61 -8.35 0.75
N GLU A 22 -18.18 -7.50 -0.12
CA GLU A 22 -19.64 -7.47 -0.40
C GLU A 22 -20.17 -8.78 -0.99
N ASN A 23 -19.38 -9.46 -1.80
CA ASN A 23 -19.76 -10.70 -2.48
C ASN A 23 -19.69 -11.96 -1.57
N ALA A 24 -19.33 -11.83 -0.29
CA ALA A 24 -19.05 -12.95 0.60
C ALA A 24 -20.25 -13.49 1.42
N GLY A 25 -21.49 -13.07 1.12
CA GLY A 25 -22.72 -13.72 1.63
C GLY A 25 -22.96 -13.66 3.15
N SER A 26 -22.42 -12.65 3.85
CA SER A 26 -22.50 -12.52 5.31
C SER A 26 -23.64 -11.61 5.80
N LYS A 27 -24.06 -11.76 7.07
CA LYS A 27 -25.01 -10.86 7.75
C LYS A 27 -24.45 -9.42 7.73
N ARG A 28 -25.31 -8.42 7.48
CA ARG A 28 -24.91 -7.01 7.25
C ARG A 28 -23.93 -6.41 8.28
N ASP A 29 -24.06 -6.75 9.56
CA ASP A 29 -23.17 -6.21 10.61
C ASP A 29 -21.74 -6.79 10.52
N GLN A 30 -21.62 -8.09 10.23
CA GLN A 30 -20.32 -8.73 10.01
C GLN A 30 -19.63 -8.24 8.73
N LEU A 31 -20.42 -7.77 7.75
CA LEU A 31 -19.90 -7.21 6.51
C LEU A 31 -19.20 -5.87 6.77
N ALA A 32 -19.79 -4.98 7.55
CA ALA A 32 -19.23 -3.66 7.86
C ALA A 32 -17.90 -3.78 8.63
N GLU A 33 -17.84 -4.60 9.67
CA GLU A 33 -16.61 -4.82 10.45
C GLU A 33 -15.49 -5.39 9.58
N ARG A 34 -15.81 -6.35 8.71
CA ARG A 34 -14.84 -6.94 7.78
C ARG A 34 -14.32 -5.95 6.75
N GLN A 35 -15.19 -5.08 6.22
CA GLN A 35 -14.79 -4.01 5.31
C GLN A 35 -13.81 -3.07 6.00
N VAL A 36 -14.12 -2.60 7.22
CA VAL A 36 -13.24 -1.72 8.00
C VAL A 36 -11.90 -2.40 8.26
N PHE A 37 -11.90 -3.66 8.71
CA PHE A 37 -10.67 -4.40 8.95
C PHE A 37 -9.83 -4.52 7.68
N SER A 38 -10.44 -4.89 6.56
CA SER A 38 -9.71 -5.09 5.30
C SER A 38 -9.14 -3.78 4.75
N ILE A 39 -9.87 -2.67 4.86
CA ILE A 39 -9.39 -1.33 4.49
C ILE A 39 -8.20 -0.95 5.38
N ASN A 40 -8.32 -1.12 6.69
CA ASN A 40 -7.24 -0.79 7.63
C ASN A 40 -5.97 -1.62 7.35
N THR A 41 -6.12 -2.91 7.06
CA THR A 41 -5.00 -3.78 6.68
C THR A 41 -4.32 -3.29 5.40
N GLU A 42 -5.08 -2.96 4.36
CA GLU A 42 -4.51 -2.47 3.09
C GLU A 42 -3.77 -1.12 3.27
N ILE A 43 -4.30 -0.22 4.10
CA ILE A 43 -3.62 1.04 4.46
C ILE A 43 -2.34 0.76 5.26
N ALA A 44 -2.42 -0.15 6.23
CA ALA A 44 -1.27 -0.52 7.06
C ALA A 44 -0.15 -1.15 6.22
N ASP A 45 -0.49 -2.06 5.31
CA ASP A 45 0.45 -2.67 4.37
C ASP A 45 1.08 -1.62 3.44
N PHE A 46 0.28 -0.69 2.92
CA PHE A 46 0.82 0.41 2.13
C PHE A 46 1.85 1.24 2.92
N ILE A 47 1.60 1.55 4.19
CA ILE A 47 2.52 2.32 5.02
C ILE A 47 3.77 1.50 5.39
N ALA A 48 3.60 0.23 5.71
CA ALA A 48 4.68 -0.67 6.08
C ALA A 48 5.67 -0.88 4.93
N TRP A 49 5.19 -0.91 3.70
CA TRP A 49 5.99 -1.36 2.56
C TRP A 49 6.15 -0.34 1.44
N LEU A 50 5.38 0.75 1.45
CA LEU A 50 5.37 1.81 0.43
C LEU A 50 5.22 1.24 -1.00
N ASP A 51 4.44 0.16 -1.12
CA ASP A 51 4.17 -0.63 -2.33
C ASP A 51 5.34 -1.45 -2.89
N PHE A 52 6.53 -1.41 -2.28
CA PHE A 52 7.70 -2.16 -2.78
C PHE A 52 7.54 -3.68 -2.66
N VAL A 53 6.80 -4.19 -1.68
CA VAL A 53 6.55 -5.64 -1.56
C VAL A 53 5.70 -6.20 -2.71
N ASN A 54 4.93 -5.35 -3.40
CA ASN A 54 4.16 -5.73 -4.57
C ASN A 54 4.97 -5.69 -5.86
N GLN A 55 6.24 -5.25 -5.81
CA GLN A 55 7.15 -5.20 -6.94
C GLN A 55 8.07 -6.44 -6.96
N PRO A 56 8.53 -6.89 -8.15
CA PRO A 56 9.58 -7.91 -8.26
C PRO A 56 10.86 -7.48 -7.53
N LEU A 57 11.60 -8.43 -6.94
CA LEU A 57 12.84 -8.15 -6.21
C LEU A 57 13.87 -7.37 -7.08
N SER A 58 13.92 -7.65 -8.38
CA SER A 58 14.80 -6.97 -9.33
C SER A 58 14.49 -5.49 -9.55
N GLN A 59 13.30 -5.03 -9.17
CA GLN A 59 12.88 -3.63 -9.28
C GLN A 59 12.96 -2.89 -7.95
N ARG A 60 13.22 -3.61 -6.86
CA ARG A 60 13.32 -3.02 -5.53
C ARG A 60 14.72 -2.43 -5.33
N PRO A 61 14.83 -1.31 -4.60
CA PRO A 61 16.12 -0.78 -4.16
C PRO A 61 16.98 -1.79 -3.41
N ALA A 62 18.29 -1.66 -3.52
CA ALA A 62 19.23 -2.45 -2.73
C ALA A 62 19.16 -2.05 -1.24
N SER A 63 19.20 -3.04 -0.35
CA SER A 63 19.34 -2.82 1.09
C SER A 63 20.72 -2.23 1.40
N ARG A 64 20.77 -1.34 2.41
CA ARG A 64 22.02 -0.74 2.91
C ARG A 64 22.62 -1.50 4.09
N VAL A 65 21.88 -2.44 4.66
CA VAL A 65 22.26 -3.23 5.84
C VAL A 65 22.37 -4.72 5.55
N MET A 66 21.82 -5.17 4.41
CA MET A 66 21.97 -6.52 3.90
C MET A 66 22.69 -6.47 2.56
N ASN A 67 23.91 -7.00 2.52
CA ASN A 67 24.68 -7.05 1.27
C ASN A 67 23.97 -7.90 0.23
N GLU A 68 24.01 -7.43 -1.03
CA GLU A 68 23.51 -8.15 -2.21
C GLU A 68 22.01 -8.50 -2.17
N ARG A 69 21.23 -7.85 -1.30
CA ARG A 69 19.80 -8.06 -1.17
C ARG A 69 19.00 -6.81 -1.47
N ALA A 70 17.77 -7.01 -1.90
CA ALA A 70 16.82 -5.92 -2.03
C ALA A 70 16.15 -5.59 -0.68
N ILE A 71 15.59 -4.39 -0.56
CA ILE A 71 14.76 -4.03 0.58
C ILE A 71 13.55 -4.97 0.69
N PHE A 72 13.19 -5.32 1.93
CA PHE A 72 12.03 -6.19 2.22
C PHE A 72 12.06 -7.55 1.52
N GLU A 73 13.25 -8.03 1.15
CA GLU A 73 13.43 -9.37 0.63
C GLU A 73 13.19 -10.40 1.76
N ASN A 74 12.34 -11.40 1.49
CA ASN A 74 12.06 -12.44 2.47
C ASN A 74 13.32 -13.28 2.70
N ARG A 75 13.64 -13.55 3.96
CA ARG A 75 14.77 -14.39 4.33
C ARG A 75 14.30 -15.83 4.45
N GLU A 76 14.84 -16.70 3.60
CA GLU A 76 14.74 -18.13 3.86
C GLU A 76 15.49 -18.45 5.15
N VAL A 77 14.77 -19.03 6.10
CA VAL A 77 15.35 -19.53 7.34
C VAL A 77 15.62 -21.02 7.15
N GLU A 78 16.82 -21.47 7.55
CA GLU A 78 17.15 -22.89 7.58
C GLU A 78 16.07 -23.63 8.38
N LYS A 79 15.61 -24.78 7.88
CA LYS A 79 14.59 -25.59 8.55
C LYS A 79 15.17 -26.91 9.00
N ILE A 80 14.92 -27.29 10.25
CA ILE A 80 15.18 -28.64 10.77
C ILE A 80 13.82 -29.30 11.01
N ASN A 81 13.57 -30.44 10.36
CA ASN A 81 12.28 -31.16 10.44
C ASN A 81 11.05 -30.28 10.12
N GLY A 82 11.21 -29.35 9.15
CA GLY A 82 10.13 -28.45 8.74
C GLY A 82 9.93 -27.21 9.62
N LEU A 83 10.66 -27.09 10.73
CA LEU A 83 10.60 -25.95 11.64
C LEU A 83 11.80 -25.02 11.45
N PRO A 84 11.64 -23.68 11.57
CA PRO A 84 12.75 -22.75 11.55
C PRO A 84 13.79 -23.13 12.60
N LYS A 85 15.05 -23.27 12.17
CA LYS A 85 16.18 -23.42 13.06
C LYS A 85 16.41 -22.09 13.78
N LEU A 86 16.43 -22.16 15.10
CA LEU A 86 16.80 -21.02 15.93
C LEU A 86 18.32 -20.85 15.85
N ASP A 87 18.74 -19.61 15.61
CA ASP A 87 20.14 -19.22 15.65
C ASP A 87 20.55 -18.95 17.11
N ASP A 88 21.83 -19.14 17.41
CA ASP A 88 22.40 -18.89 18.75
C ASP A 88 22.39 -17.40 19.11
N GLN A 89 22.19 -16.53 18.11
CA GLN A 89 22.08 -15.08 18.26
C GLN A 89 20.71 -14.54 17.86
N THR A 90 20.20 -13.56 18.61
CA THR A 90 19.00 -12.82 18.24
C THR A 90 19.28 -12.01 16.98
N ASN A 91 18.63 -12.39 15.88
CA ASN A 91 18.77 -11.67 14.63
C ASN A 91 18.16 -10.26 14.75
N ASN A 92 18.86 -9.25 14.23
CA ASN A 92 18.49 -7.84 14.29
C ASN A 92 17.36 -7.47 13.30
N TYR A 93 16.29 -8.25 13.24
CA TYR A 93 15.21 -8.08 12.25
C TYR A 93 14.59 -6.68 12.28
N THR A 94 14.23 -6.17 13.46
CA THR A 94 13.63 -4.84 13.60
C THR A 94 14.56 -3.73 13.09
N LYS A 95 15.85 -3.83 13.40
CA LYS A 95 16.86 -2.88 12.93
C LYS A 95 16.96 -2.93 11.40
N ASN A 96 17.04 -4.14 10.83
CA ASN A 96 17.17 -4.31 9.39
C ASN A 96 15.94 -3.79 8.64
N TYR A 97 14.74 -4.11 9.13
CA TYR A 97 13.48 -3.58 8.61
C TYR A 97 13.45 -2.04 8.64
N LEU A 98 13.86 -1.43 9.75
CA LEU A 98 13.86 0.03 9.88
C LEU A 98 14.81 0.70 8.86
N PHE A 99 16.00 0.15 8.65
CA PHE A 99 16.93 0.67 7.65
C PHE A 99 16.42 0.47 6.22
N ASP A 100 15.86 -0.69 5.91
CA ASP A 100 15.21 -0.93 4.62
C ASP A 100 14.05 0.04 4.41
N TRP A 101 13.26 0.32 5.45
CA TRP A 101 12.16 1.28 5.39
C TRP A 101 12.66 2.70 5.11
N PHE A 102 13.79 3.13 5.69
CA PHE A 102 14.38 4.43 5.35
C PHE A 102 14.83 4.51 3.90
N VAL A 103 15.43 3.44 3.36
CA VAL A 103 15.79 3.36 1.95
C VAL A 103 14.54 3.43 1.07
N ALA A 104 13.52 2.64 1.40
CA ALA A 104 12.23 2.63 0.72
C ALA A 104 11.59 4.02 0.71
N PHE A 105 11.57 4.70 1.87
CA PHE A 105 11.01 6.02 2.02
C PHE A 105 11.74 7.07 1.18
N GLY A 106 13.07 7.01 1.11
CA GLY A 106 13.87 7.87 0.23
C GLY A 106 13.46 7.73 -1.23
N HIS A 107 13.46 6.50 -1.76
CA HIS A 107 13.05 6.23 -3.14
C HIS A 107 11.57 6.57 -3.40
N PHE A 108 10.70 6.32 -2.43
CA PHE A 108 9.29 6.71 -2.51
C PHE A 108 9.13 8.23 -2.61
N ALA A 109 9.89 9.00 -1.83
CA ALA A 109 9.88 10.46 -1.85
C ALA A 109 10.45 11.02 -3.15
N GLU A 110 11.58 10.49 -3.63
CA GLU A 110 12.16 10.83 -4.94
C GLU A 110 11.16 10.56 -6.07
N GLY A 111 10.50 9.40 -6.07
CA GLY A 111 9.47 9.06 -7.05
C GLY A 111 8.22 9.94 -6.99
N ASN A 112 8.04 10.73 -5.92
CA ASN A 112 6.98 11.73 -5.83
C ASN A 112 7.43 13.11 -6.32
N ALA A 113 8.73 13.34 -6.55
CA ALA A 113 9.21 14.60 -7.08
C ALA A 113 8.58 14.86 -8.46
N GLY A 114 8.01 16.05 -8.66
CA GLY A 114 7.29 16.42 -9.89
C GLY A 114 5.82 15.98 -9.92
N HIS A 115 5.38 15.08 -9.03
CA HIS A 115 3.98 14.75 -8.82
C HIS A 115 3.39 15.70 -7.78
N SER A 116 2.38 16.49 -8.14
CA SER A 116 1.63 17.32 -7.20
C SER A 116 0.19 16.84 -7.17
N ALA A 117 -0.31 16.52 -5.97
CA ALA A 117 -1.68 16.01 -5.72
C ALA A 117 -2.81 16.96 -6.18
N GLY A 118 -2.49 18.13 -6.76
CA GLY A 118 -3.43 19.11 -7.31
C GLY A 118 -3.55 19.12 -8.85
N ARG A 119 -2.87 18.22 -9.59
CA ARG A 119 -3.00 18.12 -11.06
C ARG A 119 -3.86 16.94 -11.54
N GLU A 120 -4.51 16.21 -10.64
CA GLU A 120 -5.20 14.94 -10.92
C GLU A 120 -6.73 14.98 -10.74
N ILE A 121 -7.36 16.17 -10.81
CA ILE A 121 -8.73 16.14 -11.37
C ILE A 121 -8.53 16.08 -12.87
N ASP A 122 -8.44 14.86 -13.41
CA ASP A 122 -8.50 14.64 -14.86
C ASP A 122 -9.66 15.46 -15.42
N GLN A 123 -9.47 16.11 -16.57
CA GLN A 123 -10.47 17.01 -17.15
C GLN A 123 -11.83 16.31 -17.25
N VAL A 124 -11.82 15.00 -17.53
CA VAL A 124 -13.01 14.14 -17.53
C VAL A 124 -13.68 14.06 -16.15
N SER A 125 -12.92 13.91 -15.08
CA SER A 125 -13.44 13.92 -13.70
C SER A 125 -13.99 15.29 -13.31
N ASN A 126 -13.35 16.37 -13.75
CA ASN A 126 -13.84 17.73 -13.49
C ASN A 126 -15.16 18.00 -14.22
N THR A 127 -15.25 17.55 -15.48
CA THR A 127 -16.49 17.63 -16.28
C THR A 127 -17.62 16.83 -15.63
N LYS A 128 -17.35 15.60 -15.17
CA LYS A 128 -18.34 14.79 -14.44
C LYS A 128 -18.81 15.47 -13.17
N LEU A 129 -17.89 16.09 -12.41
CA LEU A 129 -18.23 16.85 -11.21
C LEU A 129 -19.14 18.05 -11.56
N GLY A 130 -18.84 18.76 -12.64
CA GLY A 130 -19.66 19.84 -13.17
C GLY A 130 -21.09 19.40 -13.49
N THR A 131 -21.25 18.29 -14.21
CA THR A 131 -22.58 17.74 -14.54
C THR A 131 -23.40 17.41 -13.29
N VAL A 132 -22.77 16.85 -12.26
CA VAL A 132 -23.45 16.53 -11.00
C VAL A 132 -23.89 17.79 -10.26
N LEU A 133 -23.02 18.81 -10.20
CA LEU A 133 -23.35 20.09 -9.55
C LEU A 133 -24.47 20.84 -10.26
N ASP A 134 -24.51 20.82 -11.59
CA ASP A 134 -25.58 21.43 -12.38
C ASP A 134 -26.93 20.73 -12.16
N LEU A 135 -26.92 19.39 -12.07
CA LEU A 135 -28.11 18.61 -11.75
C LEU A 135 -28.66 18.98 -10.37
N TYR A 136 -27.82 19.06 -9.35
CA TYR A 136 -28.24 19.47 -8.00
C TYR A 136 -28.79 20.90 -7.96
N ARG A 137 -28.20 21.82 -8.71
CA ARG A 137 -28.65 23.23 -8.76
C ARG A 137 -30.00 23.35 -9.47
N SER A 138 -30.23 22.56 -10.52
CA SER A 138 -31.51 22.51 -11.23
C SER A 138 -32.65 21.89 -10.40
N ALA A 139 -32.33 20.96 -9.48
CA ALA A 139 -33.29 20.33 -8.59
C ALA A 139 -33.67 21.16 -7.35
N GLN A 140 -33.02 22.32 -7.15
CA GLN A 140 -33.34 23.28 -6.09
C GLN A 140 -34.20 24.46 -6.57
N CYS A 141 -34.62 24.45 -7.84
CA CYS A 141 -35.61 25.37 -8.40
C CYS A 141 -36.98 24.72 -8.52
#